data_AF-A0A6G1QWN8-F1
#
_entry.id   AF-A0A6G1QWN8-F1
#
_cell.length_a   1.000
_cell.length_b   1.000
_cell.length_c   1.000
_cell.angle_alpha   90.00
_cell.angle_beta   90.00
_cell.angle_gamma   90.00
#
_symmetry.space_group_name_H-M   'P 1'
#
loop_
_entity.id
_entity.type
_entity.pdbx_description
1 polymer ?
#
loop_
_entity_poly.entity_id
_entity_poly.type
_entity_poly.pdbx_seq_one_letter_code
_entity_poly.pdbx_strand_id
1 'polypeptide(L)'
;MFNVISGYEPQVGCELEEKEKFWSELDEVMQSISRGERVVIGADFNGHVGEGNRGDENMMGRFGLPDRNTEGQMVVIWKEESGQGDLVLE
;
A
#
# COMPACT_ATOMS: atom_id res chain seq x y z
N MET A 1 -11.95 -0.42 17.87
CA MET A 1 -12.57 -0.56 16.53
C MET A 1 -11.48 -1.00 15.57
N PHE A 2 -11.82 -1.77 14.55
CA PHE A 2 -10.89 -2.29 13.56
C PHE A 2 -11.50 -2.08 12.18
N ASN A 3 -10.74 -1.51 11.25
CA ASN A 3 -11.17 -1.26 9.88
C ASN A 3 -10.34 -2.11 8.94
N VAL A 4 -10.99 -2.72 7.96
CA VAL A 4 -10.33 -3.45 6.89
C VAL A 4 -10.63 -2.72 5.60
N ILE A 5 -9.57 -2.33 4.90
CA ILE A 5 -9.65 -1.72 3.56
C ILE A 5 -9.12 -2.77 2.59
N SER A 6 -9.85 -2.97 1.50
CA SER A 6 -9.39 -3.81 0.41
C SER A 6 -9.58 -3.05 -0.89
N GLY A 7 -8.62 -3.18 -1.78
CA GLY A 7 -8.55 -2.46 -3.04
C GLY A 7 -7.74 -3.22 -4.07
N TYR A 8 -7.90 -2.83 -5.32
CA TYR A 8 -7.13 -3.35 -6.44
C TYR A 8 -6.59 -2.15 -7.20
N GLU A 9 -5.27 -2.00 -7.25
CA GLU A 9 -4.62 -0.93 -7.99
C GLU A 9 -4.71 -1.22 -9.50
N PRO A 10 -4.97 -0.20 -10.34
CA PRO A 10 -4.93 -0.35 -11.79
C PRO A 10 -3.63 -0.99 -12.29
N GLN A 11 -3.74 -1.89 -13.27
CA GLN A 11 -2.63 -2.70 -13.76
C GLN A 11 -1.56 -1.85 -14.48
N VAL A 12 -0.34 -2.39 -14.60
CA VAL A 12 0.75 -1.78 -15.38
C VAL A 12 0.28 -1.50 -16.82
N GLY A 13 0.16 -0.22 -17.17
CA GLY A 13 -0.35 0.23 -18.47
C GLY A 13 -1.66 1.04 -18.41
N CYS A 14 -2.32 1.10 -17.24
CA CYS A 14 -3.40 2.06 -17.00
C CYS A 14 -2.89 3.51 -16.99
N GLU A 15 -3.80 4.44 -17.28
CA GLU A 15 -3.48 5.87 -17.32
C GLU A 15 -3.03 6.36 -15.94
N LEU A 16 -2.10 7.32 -15.91
CA LEU A 16 -1.59 7.87 -14.65
C LEU A 16 -2.72 8.45 -13.79
N GLU A 17 -3.74 9.04 -14.42
CA GLU A 17 -4.92 9.59 -13.76
C GLU A 17 -5.72 8.51 -12.99
N GLU A 18 -5.82 7.28 -13.52
CA GLU A 18 -6.50 6.18 -12.83
C GLU A 18 -5.73 5.76 -11.57
N LYS A 19 -4.39 5.76 -11.65
CA LYS A 19 -3.52 5.46 -10.51
C LYS A 19 -3.59 6.56 -9.46
N GLU A 20 -3.47 7.83 -9.86
CA GLU A 20 -3.58 8.99 -8.96
C GLU A 20 -4.93 9.01 -8.24
N LYS A 21 -6.02 8.70 -8.97
CA LYS A 21 -7.35 8.61 -8.39
C LYS A 21 -7.43 7.52 -7.33
N PHE A 22 -6.90 6.33 -7.58
CA PHE A 22 -6.87 5.25 -6.61
C PHE A 22 -6.15 5.66 -5.31
N TRP A 23 -4.96 6.28 -5.42
CA TRP A 23 -4.20 6.75 -4.26
C TRP A 23 -4.90 7.87 -3.51
N SER A 24 -5.55 8.80 -4.21
CA SER A 24 -6.34 9.88 -3.61
C SER A 24 -7.55 9.33 -2.84
N GLU A 25 -8.28 8.37 -3.41
CA GLU A 25 -9.43 7.74 -2.76
C GLU A 25 -9.00 6.92 -1.53
N LEU A 26 -7.87 6.22 -1.60
CA LEU A 26 -7.31 5.49 -0.47
C LEU A 26 -6.92 6.44 0.68
N ASP A 27 -6.31 7.58 0.36
CA ASP A 27 -5.93 8.58 1.36
C ASP A 27 -7.15 9.22 2.03
N GLU A 28 -8.20 9.56 1.26
CA GLU A 28 -9.46 10.07 1.81
C GLU A 28 -10.10 9.08 2.79
N VAL A 29 -10.13 7.79 2.44
CA VAL A 29 -10.63 6.74 3.34
C VAL A 29 -9.79 6.66 4.60
N MET A 30 -8.46 6.69 4.48
CA MET A 30 -7.56 6.68 5.64
C MET A 30 -7.74 7.88 6.55
N GLN A 31 -7.90 9.09 5.98
CA GLN A 31 -8.17 10.31 6.75
C GLN A 31 -9.52 10.29 7.47
N SER A 32 -10.50 9.55 6.94
CA SER A 32 -11.81 9.38 7.57
C SER A 32 -11.76 8.51 8.84
N ILE A 33 -10.73 7.66 8.97
CA ILE A 33 -10.58 6.74 10.09
C ILE A 33 -9.88 7.43 11.26
N SER A 34 -10.47 7.35 12.45
CA SER A 34 -9.89 7.95 13.64
C SER A 34 -8.53 7.36 13.99
N ARG A 35 -7.58 8.21 14.40
CA ARG A 35 -6.19 7.85 14.77
C ARG A 35 -6.06 6.76 15.85
N GLY A 36 -7.13 6.51 16.61
CA GLY A 36 -7.18 5.45 17.63
C GLY A 36 -7.64 4.08 17.13
N GLU A 37 -8.04 3.98 15.86
CA GLU A 37 -8.54 2.75 15.27
C GLU A 37 -7.45 2.04 14.49
N ARG A 38 -7.42 0.71 14.59
CA ARG A 38 -6.49 -0.11 13.81
C ARG A 38 -7.06 -0.29 12.41
N VAL A 39 -6.21 -0.09 11.42
CA VAL A 39 -6.55 -0.30 10.01
C VAL A 39 -5.65 -1.38 9.46
N VAL A 40 -6.24 -2.36 8.78
CA VAL A 40 -5.49 -3.31 7.95
C VAL A 40 -5.91 -3.12 6.51
N ILE A 41 -4.92 -2.97 5.64
CA ILE A 41 -5.12 -2.82 4.21
C ILE A 41 -4.65 -4.12 3.55
N GLY A 42 -5.58 -4.81 2.90
CA GLY A 42 -5.30 -5.97 2.04
C GLY A 42 -5.66 -5.59 0.61
N ALA A 43 -4.70 -5.04 -0.11
CA ALA A 43 -4.88 -4.58 -1.48
C ALA A 43 -3.81 -5.16 -2.41
N ASP A 44 -4.23 -5.48 -3.63
CA ASP A 44 -3.31 -5.85 -4.70
C ASP A 44 -2.85 -4.56 -5.38
N PHE A 45 -1.66 -4.10 -5.01
CA PHE A 45 -1.04 -2.91 -5.58
C PHE A 45 -0.36 -3.19 -6.94
N ASN A 46 -0.39 -4.42 -7.46
CA ASN A 46 0.43 -4.84 -8.61
C ASN A 46 1.93 -4.45 -8.46
N GLY A 47 2.36 -4.21 -7.21
CA GLY A 47 3.65 -3.66 -6.82
C GLY A 47 4.53 -4.77 -6.27
N HIS A 48 5.69 -4.95 -6.88
CA HIS A 48 6.72 -5.84 -6.40
C HIS A 48 7.64 -5.03 -5.50
N VAL A 49 7.79 -5.41 -4.23
CA VAL A 49 8.63 -4.67 -3.27
C VAL A 49 10.07 -5.23 -3.16
N GLY A 50 10.40 -6.33 -3.85
CA GLY A 50 11.76 -6.87 -3.87
C GLY A 50 12.09 -7.76 -2.67
N GLU A 51 12.96 -8.77 -2.84
CA GLU A 51 13.57 -9.52 -1.75
C GLU A 51 14.88 -8.79 -1.36
N GLY A 52 15.00 -8.34 -0.11
CA GLY A 52 16.22 -7.66 0.36
C GLY A 52 16.00 -6.31 1.04
N ASN A 53 14.89 -6.13 1.75
CA ASN A 53 14.58 -4.89 2.43
C ASN A 53 15.31 -4.76 3.78
N ARG A 54 16.60 -4.40 3.74
CA ARG A 54 17.30 -3.89 4.93
C ARG A 54 16.79 -2.47 5.24
N GLY A 55 15.61 -2.36 5.85
CA GLY A 55 15.02 -1.06 6.21
C GLY A 55 13.53 -1.12 6.54
N ASP A 56 12.74 -1.85 5.74
CA ASP A 56 11.26 -1.80 5.81
C ASP A 56 10.63 -3.17 6.12
N GLU A 57 11.19 -3.87 7.10
CA GLU A 57 10.72 -5.19 7.59
C GLU A 57 9.24 -5.16 8.07
N ASN A 58 8.72 -3.99 8.43
CA ASN A 58 7.32 -3.78 8.83
C ASN A 58 6.36 -3.66 7.64
N MET A 59 6.84 -3.64 6.40
CA MET A 59 6.03 -3.39 5.20
C MET A 59 5.66 -4.64 4.41
N MET A 60 6.32 -5.80 4.61
CA MET A 60 6.15 -6.96 3.73
C MET A 60 5.48 -8.19 4.37
N GLY A 61 4.61 -8.83 3.57
CA GLY A 61 4.26 -10.23 3.71
C GLY A 61 5.43 -11.15 3.33
N ARG A 62 5.38 -12.40 3.79
CA ARG A 62 6.51 -13.35 3.83
C ARG A 62 7.07 -13.81 2.46
N PHE A 63 6.56 -13.30 1.33
CA PHE A 63 6.77 -13.87 -0.02
C PHE A 63 7.13 -12.85 -1.12
N GLY A 64 7.91 -11.80 -0.83
CA GLY A 64 8.35 -10.83 -1.83
C GLY A 64 9.21 -11.44 -2.95
N LEU A 65 8.88 -11.14 -4.21
CA LEU A 65 9.68 -11.42 -5.42
C LEU A 65 10.93 -10.50 -5.47
N PRO A 66 12.02 -10.88 -6.18
CA PRO A 66 13.35 -10.29 -6.03
C PRO A 66 13.51 -8.82 -6.48
N ASP A 67 12.74 -8.31 -7.44
CA ASP A 67 12.93 -6.96 -8.00
C ASP A 67 11.82 -5.99 -7.60
N ARG A 68 12.18 -4.79 -7.10
CA ARG A 68 11.23 -3.72 -6.78
C ARG A 68 10.83 -2.94 -8.04
N ASN A 69 9.54 -2.87 -8.36
CA ASN A 69 9.03 -2.03 -9.44
C ASN A 69 8.58 -0.64 -8.94
N THR A 70 8.21 0.25 -9.86
CA THR A 70 7.76 1.62 -9.55
C THR A 70 6.55 1.61 -8.62
N GLU A 71 5.61 0.69 -8.84
CA GLU A 71 4.42 0.49 -8.03
C GLU A 71 4.77 0.10 -6.59
N GLY A 72 5.72 -0.83 -6.41
CA GLY A 72 6.24 -1.20 -5.09
C GLY A 72 6.95 -0.05 -4.38
N GLN A 73 7.59 0.86 -5.11
CA GLN A 73 8.18 2.07 -4.53
C GLN A 73 7.11 3.07 -4.05
N MET A 74 5.98 3.19 -4.77
CA MET A 74 4.86 4.05 -4.38
C MET A 74 4.21 3.57 -3.08
N VAL A 75 4.04 2.26 -2.92
CA VAL A 75 3.51 1.66 -1.68
C VAL A 75 4.39 2.02 -0.47
N VAL A 76 5.71 1.95 -0.62
CA VAL A 76 6.68 2.31 0.44
C VAL A 76 6.56 3.79 0.82
N ILE A 77 6.55 4.68 -0.18
CA ILE A 77 6.44 6.13 0.05
C ILE A 77 5.12 6.46 0.77
N TRP A 78 4.01 5.93 0.26
CA TRP A 78 2.70 6.13 0.86
C TRP A 78 2.64 5.63 2.30
N LYS A 79 3.35 4.54 2.62
CA LYS A 79 3.42 4.01 3.97
C LYS A 79 4.19 4.93 4.92
N GLU A 80 5.32 5.46 4.46
CA GLU A 80 6.11 6.43 5.24
C GLU A 80 5.32 7.72 5.51
N GLU A 81 4.52 8.17 4.54
CA GLU A 81 3.71 9.39 4.65
C GLU A 81 2.45 9.21 5.51
N SER A 82 1.76 8.08 5.39
CA SER A 82 0.48 7.84 6.06
C SER A 82 0.59 7.65 7.58
N GLY A 83 1.71 7.09 8.08
CA GLY A 83 2.00 7.00 9.52
C GLY A 83 0.98 6.24 10.38
N GLN A 84 -0.02 5.60 9.77
CA GLN A 84 -1.15 4.93 10.43
C GLN A 84 -1.57 3.66 9.65
N GLY A 85 -2.04 2.64 10.37
CA GLY A 85 -2.45 1.34 9.84
C GLY A 85 -1.32 0.33 9.72
N ASP A 86 -1.61 -0.95 9.56
CA ASP A 86 -0.67 -2.01 9.21
C ASP A 86 -0.95 -2.41 7.75
N LEU A 87 0.10 -2.47 6.92
CA LEU A 87 -0.03 -2.97 5.55
C LEU A 87 0.16 -4.48 5.55
N VAL A 88 -0.79 -5.21 4.96
CA VAL A 88 -0.62 -6.63 4.69
C VAL A 88 -0.55 -6.77 3.18
N LEU A 89 0.67 -6.80 2.66
CA LEU A 89 0.94 -7.16 1.28
C LEU A 89 0.91 -8.69 1.20
N GLU A 90 0.05 -9.26 0.36
CA GLU A 90 0.07 -10.70 0.07
C GLU A 90 1.19 -11.07 -0.91
#